data_AF-A0A3D2QB89-F1
#
_entry.id   AF-A0A3D2QB89-F1
#
_cell.length_a   1.000
_cell.length_b   1.000
_cell.length_c   1.000
_cell.angle_alpha   90.00
_cell.angle_beta   90.00
_cell.angle_gamma   90.00
#
_symmetry.space_group_name_H-M   'P 1'
#
loop_
_entity.id
_entity.type
_entity.pdbx_description
1 polymer ?
#
loop_
_entity_poly.entity_id
_entity_poly.type
_entity_poly.pdbx_seq_one_letter_code
_entity_poly.pdbx_strand_id
1 'polypeptide(L)'
;MTDKKTQDPKDLLRDVEASDPEKIRAMEAEKQAEITEEIEEATAVKGQYSAKQIQVLEGLEAVRKRPSMYIGSVSARGLHHLVSEVVDNSIDEALAGFCTDIQVTIHRDNSITVRDNGRGIPVDMHKTGRPAVEVVMTVLHAGGKFGDGGYKVSGGLHGVGVSCVNALSEKMEVEVHRNGKAYGIEFSRGRTVRPLYEKGPAEGTGTIVHFKPDDTIFTETVYDYDTLRLRLRELAFLNKGVTISLADERSGRSEAFHFEGGIIEFVRYVDQNKDKVNTAPIYVEGVKDTTIVEVAMEYTDSYNENIFTYVNNINTEEGGTHLSGFKQALTRAINDYARKIGALKDNDENLGGDDCREGLTAVISLKVAEPQFEGQTKTKLGNSEIRGIVDNLVTAQLNEFFEENPAEAKKIVAKAVMASRARAAARKARDLTRRSNLLQSTSLPG
;
A
#
# COMPACT_ATOMS: atom_id res chain seq x y z
N MET A 1 58.88 13.65 -17.59
CA MET A 1 58.83 13.94 -19.04
C MET A 1 58.52 12.61 -19.71
N THR A 2 57.27 12.32 -20.04
CA THR A 2 56.67 12.73 -21.32
C THR A 2 55.17 13.01 -21.20
N ASP A 3 54.73 14.06 -21.88
CA ASP A 3 53.37 14.61 -21.90
C ASP A 3 52.29 13.62 -22.36
N LYS A 4 51.22 13.48 -21.56
CA LYS A 4 49.91 13.04 -22.05
C LYS A 4 49.26 14.23 -22.76
N LYS A 5 49.40 14.29 -24.09
CA LYS A 5 48.55 15.17 -24.92
C LYS A 5 47.12 14.65 -24.85
N THR A 6 46.22 15.47 -24.30
CA THR A 6 44.77 15.37 -24.45
C THR A 6 44.43 15.52 -25.94
N GLN A 7 43.92 14.46 -26.57
CA GLN A 7 43.34 14.53 -27.91
C GLN A 7 42.02 15.30 -27.86
N ASP A 8 41.80 16.18 -28.84
CA ASP A 8 40.56 16.95 -29.01
C ASP A 8 39.39 15.98 -29.31
N PRO A 9 38.24 16.06 -28.61
CA PRO A 9 37.07 15.24 -28.90
C PRO A 9 36.59 15.29 -30.36
N LYS A 10 36.90 16.37 -31.10
CA LYS A 10 36.61 16.46 -32.54
C LYS A 10 37.51 15.60 -33.42
N ASP A 11 38.73 15.29 -32.96
CA ASP A 11 39.62 14.38 -33.67
C ASP A 11 39.20 12.90 -33.47
N LEU A 12 38.60 12.57 -32.31
CA LEU A 12 37.97 11.25 -32.08
C LEU A 12 36.71 11.02 -32.92
N LEU A 13 35.97 12.09 -33.27
CA LEU A 13 34.77 12.00 -34.11
C LEU A 13 35.09 11.90 -35.61
N ARG A 14 36.25 12.39 -36.06
CA ARG A 14 36.70 12.26 -37.46
C ARG A 14 37.08 10.84 -37.85
N ASP A 15 37.54 10.04 -36.89
CA ASP A 15 37.88 8.62 -37.13
C ASP A 15 36.64 7.72 -37.22
N VAL A 16 35.48 8.18 -36.76
CA VAL A 16 34.20 7.44 -36.88
C VAL A 16 33.53 7.69 -38.23
N GLU A 17 33.74 8.86 -38.84
CA GLU A 17 33.21 9.18 -40.17
C GLU A 17 34.05 8.58 -41.32
N ALA A 18 35.23 8.03 -41.03
CA ALA A 18 36.12 7.37 -42.00
C ALA A 18 36.22 5.84 -41.80
N SER A 19 35.43 5.26 -40.89
CA SER A 19 35.33 3.80 -40.78
C SER A 19 34.32 3.29 -41.81
N ASP A 20 34.85 2.54 -42.77
CA ASP A 20 34.11 1.76 -43.76
C ASP A 20 32.84 1.14 -43.13
N PRO A 21 31.63 1.43 -43.64
CA PRO A 21 30.38 0.84 -43.14
C PRO A 21 30.42 -0.69 -43.09
N GLU A 22 31.23 -1.33 -43.93
CA GLU A 22 31.46 -2.77 -43.87
C GLU A 22 32.28 -3.21 -42.65
N LYS A 23 33.25 -2.38 -42.20
CA LYS A 23 34.04 -2.65 -40.99
C LYS A 23 33.22 -2.46 -39.71
N ILE A 24 32.36 -1.44 -39.65
CA ILE A 24 31.44 -1.28 -38.50
C ILE A 24 30.49 -2.48 -38.43
N ARG A 25 29.90 -2.88 -39.56
CA ARG A 25 29.03 -4.07 -39.62
C ARG A 25 29.76 -5.35 -39.24
N ALA A 26 31.03 -5.50 -39.63
CA ALA A 26 31.85 -6.64 -39.25
C ALA A 26 32.13 -6.66 -37.73
N MET A 27 32.48 -5.52 -37.14
CA MET A 27 32.70 -5.40 -35.68
C MET A 27 31.41 -5.63 -34.87
N GLU A 28 30.26 -5.11 -35.34
CA GLU A 28 28.96 -5.35 -34.72
C GLU A 28 28.56 -6.83 -34.82
N ALA A 29 28.83 -7.48 -35.96
CA ALA A 29 28.57 -8.91 -36.14
C ALA A 29 29.46 -9.80 -35.26
N GLU A 30 30.73 -9.44 -35.10
CA GLU A 30 31.67 -10.13 -34.20
C GLU A 30 31.23 -10.01 -32.73
N LYS A 31 30.88 -8.79 -32.29
CA LYS A 31 30.36 -8.56 -30.93
C LYS A 31 29.02 -9.25 -30.69
N GLN A 32 28.14 -9.29 -31.70
CA GLN A 32 26.87 -10.00 -31.62
C GLN A 32 27.09 -11.52 -31.55
N ALA A 33 28.10 -12.06 -32.23
CA ALA A 33 28.47 -13.46 -32.15
C ALA A 33 29.02 -13.83 -30.77
N GLU A 34 29.91 -13.01 -30.19
CA GLU A 34 30.41 -13.18 -28.81
C GLU A 34 29.27 -13.19 -27.79
N ILE A 35 28.35 -12.21 -27.87
CA ILE A 35 27.17 -12.16 -26.98
C ILE A 35 26.28 -13.40 -27.17
N THR A 36 26.16 -13.90 -28.40
CA THR A 36 25.34 -15.10 -28.68
C THR A 36 25.99 -16.34 -28.08
N GLU A 37 27.30 -16.49 -28.18
CA GLU A 37 28.06 -17.59 -27.56
C GLU A 37 28.00 -17.53 -26.03
N GLU A 38 28.13 -16.34 -25.43
CA GLU A 38 27.94 -16.14 -23.99
C GLU A 38 26.52 -16.50 -23.54
N ILE A 39 25.49 -16.15 -24.33
CA ILE A 39 24.10 -16.52 -24.05
C ILE A 39 23.90 -18.04 -24.17
N GLU A 40 24.44 -18.66 -25.21
CA GLU A 40 24.37 -20.11 -25.40
C GLU A 40 25.07 -20.86 -24.26
N GLU A 41 26.25 -20.41 -23.83
CA GLU A 41 26.94 -21.00 -22.69
C GLU A 41 26.19 -20.78 -21.37
N ALA A 42 25.65 -19.58 -21.14
CA ALA A 42 24.89 -19.26 -19.94
C ALA A 42 23.54 -20.00 -19.85
N THR A 43 22.95 -20.39 -20.99
CA THR A 43 21.65 -21.08 -21.05
C THR A 43 21.77 -22.59 -21.29
N ALA A 44 22.96 -23.09 -21.63
CA ALA A 44 23.20 -24.50 -21.86
C ALA A 44 23.00 -25.33 -20.57
N VAL A 45 22.00 -26.22 -20.59
CA VAL A 45 21.75 -27.15 -19.49
C VAL A 45 22.70 -28.34 -19.59
N LYS A 46 23.73 -28.36 -18.75
CA LYS A 46 24.67 -29.50 -18.62
C LYS A 46 24.10 -30.53 -17.64
N GLY A 47 23.35 -31.52 -18.14
CA GLY A 47 22.85 -32.65 -17.33
C GLY A 47 21.61 -33.33 -17.91
N GLN A 48 21.25 -34.50 -17.37
CA GLN A 48 20.01 -35.20 -17.75
C GLN A 48 18.82 -34.71 -16.90
N TYR A 49 17.80 -34.16 -17.55
CA TYR A 49 16.53 -33.82 -16.90
C TYR A 49 15.73 -35.08 -16.59
N SER A 50 15.62 -35.41 -15.30
CA SER A 50 14.91 -36.59 -14.81
C SER A 50 14.05 -36.25 -13.60
N ALA A 51 13.14 -37.15 -13.22
CA ALA A 51 12.26 -36.96 -12.08
C ALA A 51 12.99 -36.59 -10.77
N LYS A 52 14.25 -37.00 -10.60
CA LYS A 52 15.08 -36.67 -9.41
C LYS A 52 15.43 -35.19 -9.28
N GLN A 53 15.31 -34.41 -10.34
CA GLN A 53 15.56 -32.96 -10.34
C GLN A 53 14.31 -32.14 -10.01
N ILE A 54 13.13 -32.77 -9.95
CA ILE A 54 11.89 -32.12 -9.51
C ILE A 54 11.89 -32.11 -7.99
N GLN A 55 11.93 -30.91 -7.40
CA GLN A 55 11.87 -30.70 -5.96
C GLN A 55 10.48 -30.21 -5.54
N VAL A 56 9.91 -30.83 -4.51
CA VAL A 56 8.69 -30.36 -3.84
C VAL A 56 9.11 -29.64 -2.56
N LEU A 57 8.72 -28.38 -2.42
CA LEU A 57 8.97 -27.61 -1.21
C LEU A 57 7.76 -27.74 -0.28
N GLU A 58 7.94 -28.37 0.87
CA GLU A 58 6.85 -28.62 1.82
C GLU A 58 6.67 -27.46 2.81
N GLY A 59 5.41 -27.12 3.10
CA GLY A 59 5.04 -26.15 4.12
C GLY A 59 5.74 -24.79 3.96
N LEU A 60 6.44 -24.36 5.00
CA LEU A 60 7.10 -23.04 5.05
C LEU A 60 8.46 -23.00 4.36
N GLU A 61 8.97 -24.13 3.83
CA GLU A 61 10.22 -24.13 3.06
C GLU A 61 10.08 -23.34 1.76
N ALA A 62 8.90 -23.37 1.13
CA ALA A 62 8.58 -22.57 -0.05
C ALA A 62 8.72 -21.07 0.23
N VAL A 63 8.22 -20.61 1.38
CA VAL A 63 8.30 -19.21 1.82
C VAL A 63 9.75 -18.78 1.98
N ARG A 64 10.56 -19.59 2.68
CA ARG A 64 11.99 -19.27 2.90
C ARG A 64 12.80 -19.29 1.61
N LYS A 65 12.46 -20.16 0.65
CA LYS A 65 13.15 -20.25 -0.64
C LYS A 65 12.80 -19.11 -1.60
N ARG A 66 11.57 -18.59 -1.49
CA ARG A 66 11.01 -17.55 -2.37
C ARG A 66 10.28 -16.45 -1.56
N PRO A 67 10.95 -15.77 -0.63
CA PRO A 67 10.31 -14.82 0.29
C PRO A 67 9.59 -13.68 -0.42
N SER A 68 10.19 -13.11 -1.47
CA SER A 68 9.62 -11.99 -2.23
C SER A 68 8.25 -12.31 -2.85
N MET A 69 7.93 -13.58 -3.10
CA MET A 69 6.60 -13.97 -3.59
C MET A 69 5.50 -13.73 -2.54
N TYR A 70 5.85 -13.82 -1.25
CA TYR A 70 4.91 -13.73 -0.14
C TYR A 70 4.90 -12.32 0.49
N ILE A 71 6.08 -11.70 0.64
CA ILE A 71 6.25 -10.41 1.32
C ILE A 71 6.74 -9.27 0.40
N GLY A 72 6.72 -9.51 -0.93
CA GLY A 72 7.09 -8.54 -1.96
C GLY A 72 8.60 -8.33 -2.16
N SER A 73 9.38 -8.23 -1.09
CA SER A 73 10.85 -8.02 -1.15
C SER A 73 11.54 -8.54 0.11
N VAL A 74 12.87 -8.64 0.09
CA VAL A 74 13.71 -8.98 1.27
C VAL A 74 14.54 -7.79 1.77
N SER A 75 14.22 -6.58 1.31
CA SER A 75 14.81 -5.32 1.78
C SER A 75 13.98 -4.72 2.93
N ALA A 76 14.27 -3.47 3.32
CA ALA A 76 13.51 -2.71 4.31
C ALA A 76 11.99 -2.83 4.13
N ARG A 77 11.46 -2.75 2.89
CA ARG A 77 10.01 -2.86 2.64
C ARG A 77 9.43 -4.18 3.15
N GLY A 78 10.07 -5.30 2.81
CA GLY A 78 9.63 -6.63 3.25
C GLY A 78 9.80 -6.84 4.76
N LEU A 79 10.87 -6.28 5.33
CA LEU A 79 11.14 -6.32 6.77
C LEU A 79 9.98 -5.67 7.56
N HIS A 80 9.60 -4.45 7.19
CA HIS A 80 8.49 -3.73 7.83
C HIS A 80 7.14 -4.40 7.57
N HIS A 81 6.97 -5.03 6.42
CA HIS A 81 5.77 -5.77 6.10
C HIS A 81 5.51 -6.95 7.06
N LEU A 82 6.55 -7.57 7.64
CA LEU A 82 6.36 -8.56 8.70
C LEU A 82 5.62 -7.98 9.91
N VAL A 83 5.95 -6.74 10.31
CA VAL A 83 5.27 -6.05 11.41
C VAL A 83 3.82 -5.76 11.03
N SER A 84 3.61 -5.25 9.81
CA SER A 84 2.26 -4.98 9.28
C SER A 84 1.38 -6.23 9.33
N GLU A 85 1.88 -7.40 8.93
CA GLU A 85 1.10 -8.65 8.95
C GLU A 85 0.66 -9.07 10.36
N VAL A 86 1.49 -8.83 11.38
CA VAL A 86 1.10 -9.11 12.78
C VAL A 86 0.09 -8.08 13.28
N VAL A 87 0.35 -6.79 13.05
CA VAL A 87 -0.54 -5.70 13.45
C VAL A 87 -1.90 -5.79 12.77
N ASP A 88 -1.95 -6.13 11.47
CA ASP A 88 -3.19 -6.26 10.72
C ASP A 88 -4.09 -7.38 11.30
N ASN A 89 -3.51 -8.44 11.88
CA ASN A 89 -4.30 -9.44 12.61
C ASN A 89 -4.92 -8.89 13.90
N SER A 90 -4.20 -8.05 14.65
CA SER A 90 -4.73 -7.36 15.82
C SER A 90 -5.82 -6.34 15.44
N ILE A 91 -5.66 -5.66 14.29
CA ILE A 91 -6.67 -4.76 13.73
C ILE A 91 -7.92 -5.53 13.30
N ASP A 92 -7.79 -6.75 12.76
CA ASP A 92 -8.96 -7.58 12.43
C ASP A 92 -9.76 -7.95 13.71
N GLU A 93 -9.11 -8.16 14.85
CA GLU A 93 -9.79 -8.32 16.16
C GLU A 93 -10.50 -7.03 16.60
N ALA A 94 -9.92 -5.86 16.29
CA ALA A 94 -10.55 -4.57 16.57
C ALA A 94 -11.77 -4.32 15.69
N LEU A 95 -11.69 -4.62 14.39
CA LEU A 95 -12.82 -4.59 13.46
C LEU A 95 -13.95 -5.54 13.86
N ALA A 96 -13.62 -6.66 14.51
CA ALA A 96 -14.59 -7.59 15.08
C ALA A 96 -15.17 -7.12 16.42
N GLY A 97 -14.69 -6.00 16.98
CA GLY A 97 -15.18 -5.40 18.22
C GLY A 97 -14.58 -5.98 19.50
N PHE A 98 -13.46 -6.69 19.43
CA PHE A 98 -12.85 -7.36 20.58
C PHE A 98 -11.54 -6.73 21.05
N CYS A 99 -10.85 -5.96 20.20
CA CYS A 99 -9.59 -5.30 20.53
C CYS A 99 -9.77 -3.76 20.55
N THR A 100 -9.19 -3.12 21.55
CA THR A 100 -9.17 -1.65 21.72
C THR A 100 -7.77 -1.09 21.92
N ASP A 101 -6.78 -1.92 22.26
CA ASP A 101 -5.41 -1.52 22.54
C ASP A 101 -4.42 -2.44 21.82
N ILE A 102 -3.52 -1.85 21.03
CA ILE A 102 -2.46 -2.54 20.29
C ILE A 102 -1.12 -1.85 20.62
N GLN A 103 -0.15 -2.64 21.06
CA GLN A 103 1.17 -2.16 21.45
C GLN A 103 2.25 -2.79 20.57
N VAL A 104 3.05 -1.96 19.91
CA VAL A 104 4.19 -2.36 19.10
C VAL A 104 5.47 -1.88 19.77
N THR A 105 6.39 -2.80 20.04
CA THR A 105 7.69 -2.48 20.66
C THR A 105 8.82 -2.94 19.75
N ILE A 106 9.76 -2.03 19.46
CA ILE A 106 11.05 -2.33 18.84
C ILE A 106 12.06 -2.51 19.97
N HIS A 107 12.60 -3.72 20.10
CA HIS A 107 13.57 -4.04 21.13
C HIS A 107 14.99 -3.67 20.73
N ARG A 108 15.89 -3.65 21.72
CA ARG A 108 17.31 -3.30 21.53
C ARG A 108 18.06 -4.20 20.55
N ASP A 109 17.63 -5.44 20.39
CA ASP A 109 18.21 -6.43 19.49
C ASP A 109 17.56 -6.45 18.09
N ASN A 110 16.75 -5.43 17.75
CA ASN A 110 15.93 -5.35 16.55
C ASN A 110 14.91 -6.50 16.41
N SER A 111 14.46 -7.09 17.51
CA SER A 111 13.22 -7.88 17.53
C SER A 111 12.00 -6.98 17.71
N ILE A 112 10.83 -7.49 17.34
CA ILE A 112 9.54 -6.80 17.45
C ILE A 112 8.62 -7.59 18.36
N THR A 113 7.92 -6.89 19.25
CA THR A 113 6.75 -7.42 19.95
C THR A 113 5.51 -6.66 19.54
N VAL A 114 4.46 -7.38 19.14
CA VAL A 114 3.11 -6.84 18.97
C VAL A 114 2.21 -7.50 20.00
N ARG A 115 1.51 -6.69 20.80
CA ARG A 115 0.54 -7.14 21.79
C ARG A 115 -0.82 -6.53 21.49
N ASP A 116 -1.86 -7.35 21.51
CA ASP A 116 -3.25 -6.91 21.48
C ASP A 116 -4.02 -7.40 22.69
N ASN A 117 -5.16 -6.76 22.95
CA ASN A 117 -6.15 -7.18 23.94
C ASN A 117 -7.39 -7.84 23.32
N GLY A 118 -7.24 -8.48 22.15
CA GLY A 118 -8.33 -9.18 21.47
C GLY A 118 -8.75 -10.48 22.16
N ARG A 119 -9.44 -11.38 21.44
CA ARG A 119 -9.92 -12.66 22.00
C ARG A 119 -8.81 -13.67 22.33
N GLY A 120 -7.61 -13.47 21.79
CA GLY A 120 -6.52 -14.44 21.81
C GLY A 120 -6.72 -15.57 20.79
N ILE A 121 -5.64 -15.97 20.08
CA ILE A 121 -5.68 -17.08 19.11
C ILE A 121 -6.15 -18.37 19.80
N PRO A 122 -7.05 -19.18 19.21
CA PRO A 122 -7.49 -20.43 19.82
C PRO A 122 -6.31 -21.38 20.14
N VAL A 123 -6.30 -21.91 21.35
CA VAL A 123 -5.28 -22.85 21.84
C VAL A 123 -5.76 -24.31 21.83
N ASP A 124 -7.06 -24.51 21.57
CA ASP A 124 -7.68 -25.83 21.51
C ASP A 124 -7.13 -26.67 20.36
N MET A 125 -7.28 -27.98 20.49
CA MET A 125 -6.83 -28.94 19.48
C MET A 125 -7.63 -28.79 18.18
N HIS A 126 -6.95 -28.55 17.06
CA HIS A 126 -7.57 -28.52 15.73
C HIS A 126 -7.75 -29.94 15.17
N LYS A 127 -8.60 -30.11 14.14
CA LYS A 127 -8.82 -31.39 13.45
C LYS A 127 -7.55 -32.06 12.89
N THR A 128 -6.47 -31.31 12.75
CA THR A 128 -5.15 -31.80 12.35
C THR A 128 -4.39 -32.50 13.49
N GLY A 129 -4.94 -32.53 14.71
CA GLY A 129 -4.26 -33.10 15.88
C GLY A 129 -3.14 -32.22 16.44
N ARG A 130 -3.12 -30.93 16.10
CA ARG A 130 -2.19 -29.92 16.65
C ARG A 130 -2.99 -28.74 17.22
N PRO A 131 -2.47 -28.00 18.23
CA PRO A 131 -3.13 -26.79 18.72
C PRO A 131 -3.39 -25.80 17.60
N ALA A 132 -4.56 -25.14 17.61
CA ALA A 132 -4.94 -24.23 16.53
C ALA A 132 -3.93 -23.08 16.33
N VAL A 133 -3.36 -22.54 17.42
CA VAL A 133 -2.25 -21.56 17.37
C VAL A 133 -1.02 -22.10 16.62
N GLU A 134 -0.67 -23.37 16.80
CA GLU A 134 0.45 -23.97 16.05
C GLU A 134 0.10 -24.13 14.57
N VAL A 135 -1.13 -24.52 14.26
CA VAL A 135 -1.60 -24.69 12.88
C VAL A 135 -1.51 -23.37 12.11
N VAL A 136 -2.04 -22.27 12.66
CA VAL A 136 -2.02 -20.96 11.96
C VAL A 136 -0.61 -20.40 11.80
N MET A 137 0.33 -20.79 12.67
CA MET A 137 1.74 -20.35 12.60
C MET A 137 2.59 -21.20 11.66
N THR A 138 2.19 -22.44 11.35
CA THR A 138 3.04 -23.42 10.63
C THR A 138 2.46 -23.92 9.30
N VAL A 139 1.20 -23.62 9.02
CA VAL A 139 0.50 -24.08 7.80
C VAL A 139 0.09 -22.87 6.96
N LEU A 140 0.45 -22.88 5.68
CA LEU A 140 -0.04 -21.90 4.71
C LEU A 140 -1.52 -22.13 4.44
N HIS A 141 -2.26 -21.05 4.22
CA HIS A 141 -3.70 -21.06 3.96
C HIS A 141 -4.51 -21.67 5.12
N ALA A 142 -4.06 -21.43 6.36
CA ALA A 142 -4.79 -21.81 7.57
C ALA A 142 -5.20 -20.56 8.36
N GLY A 143 -6.49 -20.42 8.65
CA GLY A 143 -7.00 -19.28 9.41
C GLY A 143 -8.51 -19.29 9.56
N GLY A 144 -9.03 -18.49 10.49
CA GLY A 144 -10.46 -18.32 10.74
C GLY A 144 -11.17 -17.33 9.79
N LYS A 145 -10.47 -16.86 8.75
CA LYS A 145 -10.90 -15.80 7.84
C LYS A 145 -11.49 -16.32 6.52
N PHE A 146 -11.61 -17.64 6.37
CA PHE A 146 -12.10 -18.31 5.14
C PHE A 146 -13.60 -18.69 5.18
N GLY A 147 -14.36 -18.24 6.18
CA GLY A 147 -15.78 -18.56 6.30
C GLY A 147 -16.54 -17.57 7.17
N ASP A 148 -17.86 -17.70 7.20
CA ASP A 148 -18.81 -16.68 7.70
C ASP A 148 -18.76 -16.35 9.21
N GLY A 149 -17.95 -17.06 10.00
CA GLY A 149 -18.05 -17.04 11.47
C GLY A 149 -16.98 -16.26 12.24
N GLY A 150 -15.76 -16.13 11.70
CA GLY A 150 -14.62 -15.60 12.47
C GLY A 150 -14.49 -14.08 12.45
N TYR A 151 -14.67 -13.49 11.25
CA TYR A 151 -14.54 -12.07 10.94
C TYR A 151 -15.46 -11.72 9.78
N LYS A 152 -16.31 -10.70 9.92
CA LYS A 152 -17.23 -10.25 8.83
C LYS A 152 -16.53 -9.43 7.75
N VAL A 153 -15.49 -8.71 8.14
CA VAL A 153 -14.63 -7.88 7.28
C VAL A 153 -13.23 -8.03 7.84
N SER A 154 -12.24 -8.34 6.99
CA SER A 154 -10.84 -8.44 7.41
C SER A 154 -9.89 -8.07 6.28
N GLY A 155 -8.70 -7.56 6.62
CA GLY A 155 -7.63 -7.34 5.64
C GLY A 155 -6.93 -8.64 5.23
N GLY A 156 -6.85 -9.60 6.16
CA GLY A 156 -6.09 -10.84 5.98
C GLY A 156 -6.84 -11.96 5.25
N LEU A 157 -6.98 -11.89 3.92
CA LEU A 157 -7.77 -12.91 3.19
C LEU A 157 -7.06 -14.23 2.87
N HIS A 158 -5.73 -14.25 2.88
CA HIS A 158 -4.97 -15.37 2.28
C HIS A 158 -4.58 -16.47 3.27
N GLY A 159 -4.68 -16.21 4.59
CA GLY A 159 -4.28 -17.14 5.65
C GLY A 159 -2.82 -17.56 5.61
N VAL A 160 -1.92 -16.68 5.13
CA VAL A 160 -0.47 -16.92 5.04
C VAL A 160 0.38 -15.92 5.81
N GLY A 161 -0.17 -14.78 6.23
CA GLY A 161 0.60 -13.65 6.76
C GLY A 161 1.50 -14.03 7.94
N VAL A 162 0.88 -14.43 9.06
CA VAL A 162 1.61 -14.75 10.30
C VAL A 162 2.51 -15.98 10.18
N SER A 163 2.16 -16.95 9.33
CA SER A 163 3.01 -18.10 9.05
C SER A 163 4.23 -17.73 8.19
N CYS A 164 4.11 -16.72 7.31
CA CYS A 164 5.27 -16.11 6.64
C CYS A 164 6.18 -15.37 7.64
N VAL A 165 5.61 -14.63 8.59
CA VAL A 165 6.40 -14.00 9.67
C VAL A 165 7.19 -15.05 10.43
N ASN A 166 6.55 -16.16 10.83
CA ASN A 166 7.24 -17.28 11.48
C ASN A 166 8.35 -17.87 10.60
N ALA A 167 8.05 -18.16 9.34
CA ALA A 167 9.00 -18.75 8.38
C ALA A 167 10.25 -17.88 8.19
N LEU A 168 10.08 -16.56 8.15
CA LEU A 168 11.11 -15.58 7.86
C LEU A 168 11.78 -14.98 9.12
N SER A 169 11.46 -15.52 10.29
CA SER A 169 12.07 -15.15 11.56
C SER A 169 13.10 -16.18 12.01
N GLU A 170 14.23 -15.72 12.56
CA GLU A 170 15.20 -16.57 13.24
C GLU A 170 14.52 -17.27 14.44
N LYS A 171 13.76 -16.48 15.20
CA LYS A 171 13.02 -16.88 16.39
C LYS A 171 11.67 -16.18 16.42
N MET A 172 10.64 -16.88 16.84
CA MET A 172 9.32 -16.32 17.10
C MET A 172 8.72 -16.97 18.35
N GLU A 173 8.14 -16.17 19.23
CA GLU A 173 7.41 -16.62 20.40
C GLU A 173 6.00 -16.05 20.34
N VAL A 174 5.01 -16.89 20.63
CA VAL A 174 3.61 -16.47 20.71
C VAL A 174 3.10 -16.81 22.09
N GLU A 175 2.54 -15.79 22.75
CA GLU A 175 1.84 -15.93 24.01
C GLU A 175 0.37 -15.57 23.83
N VAL A 176 -0.52 -16.42 24.33
CA VAL A 176 -1.97 -16.23 24.24
C VAL A 176 -2.54 -16.16 25.65
N HIS A 177 -3.27 -15.09 25.94
CA HIS A 177 -4.06 -14.95 27.16
C HIS A 177 -5.50 -15.33 26.84
N ARG A 178 -6.00 -16.41 27.43
CA ARG A 178 -7.37 -16.90 27.20
C ARG A 178 -7.83 -17.77 28.36
N ASN A 179 -9.12 -17.68 28.72
CA ASN A 179 -9.74 -18.50 29.77
C ASN A 179 -9.00 -18.44 31.13
N GLY A 180 -8.47 -17.27 31.51
CA GLY A 180 -7.76 -17.04 32.78
C GLY A 180 -6.33 -17.60 32.83
N LYS A 181 -5.77 -17.99 31.69
CA LYS A 181 -4.44 -18.60 31.57
C LYS A 181 -3.61 -17.95 30.46
N ALA A 182 -2.30 -17.91 30.66
CA ALA A 182 -1.32 -17.63 29.62
C ALA A 182 -0.77 -18.95 29.06
N TYR A 183 -0.72 -19.04 27.75
CA TYR A 183 -0.11 -20.15 27.01
C TYR A 183 1.04 -19.62 26.17
N GLY A 184 2.15 -20.35 26.10
CA GLY A 184 3.31 -20.04 25.27
C GLY A 184 3.56 -21.11 24.20
N ILE A 185 4.03 -20.71 23.03
CA ILE A 185 4.55 -21.60 21.99
C ILE A 185 5.73 -20.90 21.30
N GLU A 186 6.80 -21.66 20.99
CA GLU A 186 8.05 -21.10 20.47
C GLU A 186 8.43 -21.76 19.16
N PHE A 187 8.93 -20.94 18.24
CA PHE A 187 9.32 -21.33 16.89
C PHE A 187 10.70 -20.80 16.51
N SER A 188 11.35 -21.50 15.58
CA SER A 188 12.54 -21.03 14.88
C SER A 188 12.41 -21.37 13.40
N ARG A 189 12.53 -20.34 12.55
CA ARG A 189 12.49 -20.48 11.08
C ARG A 189 11.28 -21.27 10.59
N GLY A 190 10.10 -21.00 11.14
CA GLY A 190 8.85 -21.66 10.79
C GLY A 190 8.60 -23.01 11.48
N ARG A 191 9.54 -23.54 12.27
CA ARG A 191 9.43 -24.84 12.93
C ARG A 191 9.12 -24.68 14.41
N THR A 192 8.18 -25.44 14.94
CA THR A 192 7.88 -25.51 16.38
C THR A 192 9.09 -26.08 17.12
N VAL A 193 9.73 -25.28 17.97
CA VAL A 193 10.86 -25.71 18.80
C VAL A 193 10.43 -26.04 20.22
N ARG A 194 9.34 -25.41 20.69
CA ARG A 194 8.68 -25.76 21.94
C ARG A 194 7.18 -25.83 21.71
N PRO A 195 6.56 -27.02 21.81
CA PRO A 195 5.11 -27.17 21.68
C PRO A 195 4.36 -26.33 22.72
N LEU A 196 3.08 -26.07 22.46
CA LEU A 196 2.21 -25.28 23.33
C LEU A 196 2.31 -25.72 24.80
N TYR A 197 2.60 -24.78 25.69
CA TYR A 197 2.71 -25.00 27.12
C TYR A 197 1.97 -23.94 27.92
N GLU A 198 1.50 -24.30 29.11
CA GLU A 198 0.88 -23.35 30.05
C GLU A 198 1.99 -22.55 30.76
N LYS A 199 1.94 -21.21 30.67
CA LYS A 199 2.85 -20.29 31.38
C LYS A 199 2.38 -20.01 32.79
N GLY A 200 1.07 -20.07 33.04
CA GLY A 200 0.46 -19.82 34.34
C GLY A 200 -0.87 -19.07 34.24
N PRO A 201 -1.41 -18.57 35.37
CA PRO A 201 -2.61 -17.74 35.36
C PRO A 201 -2.33 -16.39 34.69
N ALA A 202 -3.33 -15.85 34.00
CA ALA A 202 -3.27 -14.53 33.39
C ALA A 202 -4.64 -13.84 33.44
N GLU A 203 -4.63 -12.53 33.59
CA GLU A 203 -5.83 -11.69 33.53
C GLU A 203 -6.08 -11.19 32.11
N GLY A 204 -7.36 -11.01 31.76
CA GLY A 204 -7.76 -10.51 30.44
C GLY A 204 -7.61 -11.54 29.33
N THR A 205 -7.65 -11.04 28.09
CA THR A 205 -7.48 -11.81 26.86
C THR A 205 -6.56 -11.07 25.90
N GLY A 206 -5.94 -11.79 24.98
CA GLY A 206 -5.10 -11.17 23.96
C GLY A 206 -4.06 -12.10 23.36
N THR A 207 -3.35 -11.58 22.37
CA THR A 207 -2.20 -12.26 21.77
C THR A 207 -0.98 -11.37 21.86
N ILE A 208 0.16 -11.96 22.21
CA ILE A 208 1.47 -11.32 22.17
C ILE A 208 2.32 -12.13 21.19
N VAL A 209 2.83 -11.46 20.16
CA VAL A 209 3.70 -12.05 19.16
C VAL A 209 5.03 -11.33 19.20
N HIS A 210 6.07 -12.06 19.59
CA HIS A 210 7.45 -11.60 19.58
C HIS A 210 8.21 -12.30 18.45
N PHE A 211 8.95 -11.58 17.63
CA PHE A 211 9.75 -12.18 16.57
C PHE A 211 11.00 -11.40 16.25
N LYS A 212 12.03 -12.12 15.78
CA LYS A 212 13.28 -11.55 15.29
C LYS A 212 13.52 -12.00 13.84
N PRO A 213 13.69 -11.05 12.89
CA PRO A 213 13.86 -11.38 11.48
C PRO A 213 15.13 -12.21 11.24
N ASP A 214 15.09 -13.14 10.28
CA ASP A 214 16.23 -14.00 9.92
C ASP A 214 17.24 -13.21 9.05
N ASP A 215 18.41 -12.94 9.62
CA ASP A 215 19.51 -12.22 8.96
C ASP A 215 20.14 -12.97 7.78
N THR A 216 19.83 -14.26 7.63
CA THR A 216 20.24 -15.06 6.47
C THR A 216 19.34 -14.85 5.25
N ILE A 217 18.17 -14.21 5.43
CA ILE A 217 17.19 -13.95 4.38
C ILE A 217 17.16 -12.47 4.01
N PHE A 218 17.07 -11.60 5.01
CA PHE A 218 16.90 -10.17 4.79
C PHE A 218 18.23 -9.48 4.51
N THR A 219 18.24 -8.54 3.56
CA THR A 219 19.42 -7.71 3.31
C THR A 219 19.58 -6.60 4.35
N GLU A 220 18.53 -6.33 5.12
CA GLU A 220 18.48 -5.34 6.20
C GLU A 220 17.60 -5.87 7.33
N THR A 221 18.06 -5.74 8.57
CA THR A 221 17.39 -6.26 9.77
C THR A 221 17.11 -5.18 10.81
N VAL A 222 17.38 -3.91 10.48
CA VAL A 222 17.14 -2.78 11.37
C VAL A 222 15.81 -2.14 11.00
N TYR A 223 14.90 -2.08 11.97
CA TYR A 223 13.61 -1.42 11.79
C TYR A 223 13.74 0.10 11.85
N ASP A 224 13.09 0.78 10.93
CA ASP A 224 12.95 2.23 10.90
C ASP A 224 11.72 2.68 11.70
N TYR A 225 11.96 3.51 12.72
CA TYR A 225 10.89 3.97 13.61
C TYR A 225 9.86 4.80 12.86
N ASP A 226 10.29 5.70 11.99
CA ASP A 226 9.39 6.66 11.36
C ASP A 226 8.47 6.02 10.30
N THR A 227 8.94 4.96 9.64
CA THR A 227 8.14 4.09 8.76
C THR A 227 7.03 3.38 9.55
N LEU A 228 7.35 2.75 10.68
CA LEU A 228 6.33 2.12 11.54
C LEU A 228 5.39 3.16 12.16
N ARG A 229 5.93 4.27 12.64
CA ARG A 229 5.18 5.40 13.22
C ARG A 229 4.11 5.91 12.26
N LEU A 230 4.47 6.13 11.00
CA LEU A 230 3.51 6.59 9.98
C LEU A 230 2.43 5.54 9.75
N ARG A 231 2.80 4.27 9.54
CA ARG A 231 1.83 3.20 9.27
C ARG A 231 0.86 2.96 10.44
N LEU A 232 1.36 2.95 11.67
CA LEU A 232 0.54 2.75 12.88
C LEU A 232 -0.41 3.94 13.12
N ARG A 233 0.04 5.16 12.83
CA ARG A 233 -0.81 6.35 12.89
C ARG A 233 -1.95 6.28 11.85
N GLU A 234 -1.65 5.88 10.62
CA GLU A 234 -2.68 5.66 9.59
C GLU A 234 -3.72 4.64 10.05
N LEU A 235 -3.27 3.51 10.61
CA LEU A 235 -4.17 2.49 11.14
C LEU A 235 -5.06 3.02 12.26
N ALA A 236 -4.53 3.87 13.16
CA ALA A 236 -5.34 4.49 14.21
C ALA A 236 -6.40 5.44 13.63
N PHE A 237 -6.10 6.20 12.55
CA PHE A 237 -7.12 7.00 11.88
C PHE A 237 -8.21 6.14 11.22
N LEU A 238 -7.84 4.98 10.66
CA LEU A 238 -8.77 4.09 9.96
C LEU A 238 -9.66 3.26 10.90
N ASN A 239 -9.37 3.24 12.21
CA ASN A 239 -10.07 2.44 13.21
C ASN A 239 -10.40 3.33 14.42
N LYS A 240 -11.55 4.03 14.33
CA LYS A 240 -12.03 4.97 15.35
C LYS A 240 -12.03 4.31 16.74
N GLY A 241 -11.44 4.99 17.72
CA GLY A 241 -11.43 4.56 19.12
C GLY A 241 -10.44 3.43 19.48
N VAL A 242 -9.61 2.97 18.53
CA VAL A 242 -8.53 2.01 18.82
C VAL A 242 -7.25 2.77 19.17
N THR A 243 -6.65 2.44 20.32
CA THR A 243 -5.34 2.96 20.70
C THR A 243 -4.24 2.07 20.11
N ILE A 244 -3.30 2.68 19.38
CA ILE A 244 -2.11 2.00 18.85
C ILE A 244 -0.87 2.72 19.37
N SER A 245 -0.01 2.03 20.12
CA SER A 245 1.24 2.61 20.64
C SER A 245 2.47 2.01 19.97
N LEU A 246 3.47 2.85 19.70
CA LEU A 246 4.81 2.43 19.26
C LEU A 246 5.84 2.84 20.33
N ALA A 247 6.70 1.90 20.71
CA ALA A 247 7.85 2.16 21.57
C ALA A 247 9.13 1.62 20.92
N ASP A 248 10.23 2.36 21.03
CA ASP A 248 11.54 1.96 20.55
C ASP A 248 12.56 2.01 21.69
N GLU A 249 12.91 0.84 22.22
CA GLU A 249 13.83 0.69 23.35
C GLU A 249 15.29 1.03 23.00
N ARG A 250 15.62 1.13 21.71
CA ARG A 250 16.96 1.53 21.25
C ARG A 250 17.19 3.01 21.47
N SER A 251 16.16 3.83 21.20
CA SER A 251 16.22 5.29 21.26
C SER A 251 15.46 5.91 22.45
N GLY A 252 14.57 5.15 23.10
CA GLY A 252 13.66 5.64 24.13
C GLY A 252 12.46 6.42 23.58
N ARG A 253 12.30 6.50 22.24
CA ARG A 253 11.14 7.15 21.62
C ARG A 253 9.88 6.31 21.88
N SER A 254 8.78 6.97 22.20
CA SER A 254 7.46 6.33 22.27
C SER A 254 6.37 7.32 21.89
N GLU A 255 5.33 6.82 21.23
CA GLU A 255 4.17 7.59 20.82
C GLU A 255 2.92 6.70 20.84
N ALA A 256 1.77 7.27 21.22
CA ALA A 256 0.48 6.60 21.18
C ALA A 256 -0.47 7.37 20.25
N PHE A 257 -1.21 6.62 19.44
CA PHE A 257 -2.17 7.13 18.46
C PHE A 257 -3.58 6.71 18.87
N HIS A 258 -4.48 7.68 19.01
CA HIS A 258 -5.89 7.47 19.31
C HIS A 258 -6.71 8.58 18.68
N PHE A 259 -7.65 8.23 17.81
CA PHE A 259 -8.45 9.20 17.05
C PHE A 259 -9.92 8.79 17.05
N GLU A 260 -10.79 9.72 17.43
CA GLU A 260 -12.25 9.51 17.51
C GLU A 260 -12.94 9.93 16.20
N GLY A 261 -12.41 10.98 15.54
CA GLY A 261 -12.91 11.49 14.26
C GLY A 261 -12.43 10.71 13.04
N GLY A 262 -11.59 9.69 13.24
CA GLY A 262 -11.14 8.76 12.20
C GLY A 262 -10.51 9.45 10.99
N ILE A 263 -10.96 9.10 9.77
CA ILE A 263 -10.39 9.62 8.52
C ILE A 263 -10.57 11.15 8.33
N ILE A 264 -11.49 11.79 9.06
CA ILE A 264 -11.60 13.26 9.08
C ILE A 264 -10.34 13.86 9.70
N GLU A 265 -9.86 13.28 10.82
CA GLU A 265 -8.63 13.71 11.47
C GLU A 265 -7.41 13.39 10.62
N PHE A 266 -7.45 12.32 9.81
CA PHE A 266 -6.39 12.03 8.86
C PHE A 266 -6.26 13.14 7.81
N VAL A 267 -7.35 13.56 7.18
CA VAL A 267 -7.33 14.68 6.22
C VAL A 267 -6.78 15.94 6.88
N ARG A 268 -7.27 16.29 8.08
CA ARG A 268 -6.78 17.45 8.85
C ARG A 268 -5.28 17.35 9.16
N TYR A 269 -4.79 16.16 9.48
CA TYR A 269 -3.38 15.92 9.75
C TYR A 269 -2.51 16.15 8.50
N VAL A 270 -2.95 15.68 7.33
CA VAL A 270 -2.25 15.89 6.06
C VAL A 270 -2.24 17.37 5.65
N ASP A 271 -3.34 18.08 5.92
CA ASP A 271 -3.53 19.49 5.53
C ASP A 271 -3.22 20.51 6.63
N GLN A 272 -2.63 20.07 7.75
CA GLN A 272 -2.40 20.91 8.93
C GLN A 272 -1.62 22.21 8.64
N ASN A 273 -0.72 22.18 7.63
CA ASN A 273 0.15 23.30 7.26
C ASN A 273 -0.23 23.93 5.91
N LYS A 274 -1.46 23.73 5.42
CA LYS A 274 -1.95 24.25 4.13
C LYS A 274 -3.11 25.22 4.37
N ASP A 275 -3.27 26.19 3.46
CA ASP A 275 -4.43 27.09 3.49
C ASP A 275 -5.64 26.36 2.90
N LYS A 276 -6.73 26.33 3.66
CA LYS A 276 -7.93 25.53 3.35
C LYS A 276 -8.96 26.36 2.60
N VAL A 277 -9.59 25.74 1.61
CA VAL A 277 -10.64 26.35 0.78
C VAL A 277 -12.01 26.23 1.45
N ASN A 278 -12.31 25.04 2.00
CA ASN A 278 -13.49 24.74 2.82
C ASN A 278 -13.12 24.73 4.31
N THR A 279 -14.10 24.99 5.19
CA THR A 279 -13.83 25.24 6.62
C THR A 279 -13.54 23.95 7.39
N ALA A 280 -14.22 22.87 7.02
CA ALA A 280 -14.05 21.54 7.60
C ALA A 280 -14.03 20.49 6.48
N PRO A 281 -13.32 19.36 6.66
CA PRO A 281 -13.35 18.29 5.69
C PRO A 281 -14.78 17.82 5.42
N ILE A 282 -15.10 17.65 4.15
CA ILE A 282 -16.34 17.03 3.68
C ILE A 282 -16.24 15.54 4.02
N TYR A 283 -17.23 15.03 4.74
CA TYR A 283 -17.29 13.64 5.14
C TYR A 283 -18.51 12.96 4.54
N VAL A 284 -18.26 11.79 3.97
CA VAL A 284 -19.25 10.95 3.32
C VAL A 284 -19.17 9.58 3.93
N GLU A 285 -20.28 9.08 4.48
CA GLU A 285 -20.37 7.74 5.03
C GLU A 285 -21.67 7.07 4.59
N GLY A 286 -21.59 5.81 4.21
CA GLY A 286 -22.80 5.02 4.13
C GLY A 286 -22.55 3.57 3.79
N VAL A 287 -23.64 2.81 3.83
CA VAL A 287 -23.63 1.37 3.63
C VAL A 287 -24.48 1.04 2.43
N LYS A 288 -23.93 0.27 1.51
CA LYS A 288 -24.67 -0.32 0.38
C LYS A 288 -24.38 -1.81 0.35
N ASP A 289 -25.46 -2.59 0.44
CA ASP A 289 -25.42 -4.04 0.57
C ASP A 289 -24.62 -4.45 1.83
N THR A 290 -23.42 -5.01 1.67
CA THR A 290 -22.48 -5.31 2.78
C THR A 290 -21.24 -4.42 2.78
N THR A 291 -21.15 -3.47 1.85
CA THR A 291 -20.01 -2.58 1.70
C THR A 291 -20.24 -1.30 2.49
N ILE A 292 -19.29 -0.97 3.37
CA ILE A 292 -19.23 0.32 4.05
C ILE A 292 -18.27 1.20 3.27
N VAL A 293 -18.70 2.41 2.93
CA VAL A 293 -17.89 3.43 2.26
C VAL A 293 -17.75 4.62 3.19
N GLU A 294 -16.53 4.97 3.53
CA GLU A 294 -16.18 6.24 4.19
C GLU A 294 -15.23 7.03 3.28
N VAL A 295 -15.52 8.31 3.08
CA VAL A 295 -14.66 9.25 2.37
C VAL A 295 -14.58 10.54 3.16
N ALA A 296 -13.38 11.03 3.43
CA ALA A 296 -13.14 12.37 3.94
C ALA A 296 -12.30 13.14 2.93
N MET A 297 -12.61 14.41 2.69
CA MET A 297 -11.81 15.24 1.79
C MET A 297 -11.84 16.73 2.11
N GLU A 298 -10.76 17.41 1.76
CA GLU A 298 -10.58 18.84 1.97
C GLU A 298 -9.83 19.43 0.77
N TYR A 299 -10.26 20.62 0.34
CA TYR A 299 -9.57 21.39 -0.69
C TYR A 299 -8.64 22.40 -0.03
N THR A 300 -7.46 22.52 -0.61
CA THR A 300 -6.44 23.50 -0.21
C THR A 300 -6.09 24.43 -1.36
N ASP A 301 -5.34 25.48 -1.06
CA ASP A 301 -4.80 26.40 -2.06
C ASP A 301 -3.72 25.77 -2.97
N SER A 302 -3.12 24.65 -2.53
CA SER A 302 -2.16 23.83 -3.27
C SER A 302 -2.63 23.44 -4.68
N TYR A 303 -1.67 23.07 -5.52
CA TYR A 303 -1.89 22.51 -6.86
C TYR A 303 -1.84 20.98 -6.89
N ASN A 304 -1.29 20.35 -5.84
CA ASN A 304 -1.09 18.90 -5.80
C ASN A 304 -2.33 18.17 -5.27
N GLU A 305 -2.70 17.05 -5.90
CA GLU A 305 -3.67 16.10 -5.36
C GLU A 305 -3.00 15.09 -4.41
N ASN A 306 -3.63 14.79 -3.28
CA ASN A 306 -3.21 13.74 -2.33
C ASN A 306 -4.41 12.82 -2.07
N ILE A 307 -4.47 11.67 -2.72
CA ILE A 307 -5.57 10.72 -2.54
C ILE A 307 -5.03 9.43 -1.94
N PHE A 308 -5.45 9.13 -0.71
CA PHE A 308 -5.12 7.91 0.02
C PHE A 308 -6.30 6.95 -0.06
N THR A 309 -6.04 5.69 -0.38
CA THR A 309 -7.12 4.72 -0.59
C THR A 309 -6.87 3.44 0.16
N TYR A 310 -7.93 2.95 0.82
CA TYR A 310 -7.87 1.80 1.70
C TYR A 310 -9.07 0.88 1.49
N VAL A 311 -8.80 -0.43 1.54
CA VAL A 311 -9.82 -1.47 1.59
C VAL A 311 -9.48 -2.39 2.75
N ASN A 312 -10.39 -2.51 3.72
CA ASN A 312 -10.18 -3.28 4.94
C ASN A 312 -8.84 -2.93 5.64
N ASN A 313 -8.55 -1.63 5.76
CA ASN A 313 -7.31 -1.06 6.35
C ASN A 313 -6.01 -1.29 5.56
N ILE A 314 -6.09 -1.94 4.40
CA ILE A 314 -4.96 -2.16 3.50
C ILE A 314 -4.87 -1.02 2.52
N ASN A 315 -3.69 -0.41 2.42
CA ASN A 315 -3.42 0.66 1.47
C ASN A 315 -3.37 0.09 0.04
N THR A 316 -4.29 0.56 -0.81
CA THR A 316 -4.29 0.25 -2.25
C THR A 316 -3.51 1.34 -2.98
N GLU A 317 -2.19 1.24 -3.00
CA GLU A 317 -1.28 2.26 -3.59
C GLU A 317 -1.60 2.61 -5.05
N GLU A 318 -2.07 1.63 -5.84
CA GLU A 318 -2.47 1.81 -7.25
C GLU A 318 -3.97 2.13 -7.41
N GLY A 319 -4.70 2.22 -6.30
CA GLY A 319 -6.14 2.49 -6.27
C GLY A 319 -6.96 1.29 -6.72
N GLY A 320 -7.78 1.46 -7.76
CA GLY A 320 -8.69 0.43 -8.25
C GLY A 320 -10.09 0.95 -8.51
N THR A 321 -11.08 0.05 -8.36
CA THR A 321 -12.47 0.35 -8.70
C THR A 321 -13.11 1.41 -7.79
N HIS A 322 -12.78 1.41 -6.50
CA HIS A 322 -13.20 2.43 -5.53
C HIS A 322 -12.64 3.82 -5.87
N LEU A 323 -11.34 3.94 -6.13
CA LEU A 323 -10.74 5.21 -6.54
C LEU A 323 -11.34 5.73 -7.84
N SER A 324 -11.55 4.85 -8.82
CA SER A 324 -12.17 5.21 -10.09
C SER A 324 -13.60 5.73 -9.89
N GLY A 325 -14.39 5.08 -9.03
CA GLY A 325 -15.75 5.51 -8.68
C GLY A 325 -15.76 6.88 -8.00
N PHE A 326 -14.87 7.10 -7.03
CA PHE A 326 -14.71 8.40 -6.38
C PHE A 326 -14.35 9.52 -7.37
N LYS A 327 -13.33 9.29 -8.23
CA LYS A 327 -12.91 10.28 -9.22
C LYS A 327 -14.05 10.65 -10.18
N GLN A 328 -14.85 9.67 -10.58
CA GLN A 328 -16.03 9.88 -11.43
C GLN A 328 -17.10 10.70 -10.71
N ALA A 329 -17.46 10.32 -9.48
CA ALA A 329 -18.45 11.03 -8.66
C ALA A 329 -18.08 12.49 -8.44
N LEU A 330 -16.86 12.75 -8.00
CA LEU A 330 -16.37 14.09 -7.72
C LEU A 330 -16.43 14.97 -8.97
N THR A 331 -15.97 14.45 -10.12
CA THR A 331 -15.98 15.17 -11.39
C THR A 331 -17.41 15.50 -11.82
N ARG A 332 -18.34 14.55 -11.67
CA ARG A 332 -19.76 14.74 -12.01
C ARG A 332 -20.41 15.79 -11.11
N ALA A 333 -20.32 15.63 -9.80
CA ALA A 333 -20.94 16.53 -8.82
C ALA A 333 -20.48 17.99 -8.99
N ILE A 334 -19.17 18.20 -9.20
CA ILE A 334 -18.62 19.54 -9.44
C ILE A 334 -19.13 20.15 -10.75
N ASN A 335 -19.17 19.39 -11.85
CA ASN A 335 -19.67 19.89 -13.14
C ASN A 335 -21.17 20.22 -13.07
N ASP A 336 -21.97 19.34 -12.46
CA ASP A 336 -23.41 19.53 -12.31
C ASP A 336 -23.72 20.77 -11.48
N TYR A 337 -23.02 20.94 -10.35
CA TYR A 337 -23.18 22.13 -9.51
C TYR A 337 -22.67 23.40 -10.21
N ALA A 338 -21.54 23.33 -10.92
CA ALA A 338 -20.99 24.47 -11.67
C ALA A 338 -21.95 24.99 -12.74
N ARG A 339 -22.65 24.09 -13.46
CA ARG A 339 -23.71 24.45 -14.41
C ARG A 339 -24.91 25.05 -13.69
N LYS A 340 -25.34 24.43 -12.59
CA LYS A 340 -26.49 24.90 -11.79
C LYS A 340 -26.31 26.34 -11.30
N ILE A 341 -25.10 26.71 -10.84
CA ILE A 341 -24.82 28.08 -10.36
C ILE A 341 -24.40 29.05 -11.49
N GLY A 342 -24.36 28.60 -12.74
CA GLY A 342 -23.96 29.40 -13.91
C GLY A 342 -22.47 29.73 -13.98
N ALA A 343 -21.61 29.00 -13.25
CA ALA A 343 -20.17 29.12 -13.34
C ALA A 343 -19.62 28.50 -14.66
N LEU A 344 -20.33 27.52 -15.20
CA LEU A 344 -20.19 27.01 -16.55
C LEU A 344 -21.50 27.21 -17.31
N LYS A 345 -21.43 27.71 -18.54
CA LYS A 345 -22.58 27.85 -19.44
C LYS A 345 -22.83 26.53 -20.17
N ASP A 346 -24.04 26.36 -20.72
CA ASP A 346 -24.43 25.15 -21.46
C ASP A 346 -23.46 24.77 -22.60
N ASN A 347 -22.90 25.77 -23.27
CA ASN A 347 -21.95 25.56 -24.37
C ASN A 347 -20.48 25.45 -23.93
N ASP A 348 -20.18 25.67 -22.64
CA ASP A 348 -18.81 25.53 -22.13
C ASP A 348 -18.46 24.04 -22.02
N GLU A 349 -17.21 23.70 -22.31
CA GLU A 349 -16.68 22.36 -22.06
C GLU A 349 -16.73 22.03 -20.56
N ASN A 350 -16.98 20.77 -20.23
CA ASN A 350 -16.91 20.29 -18.85
C ASN A 350 -15.49 20.43 -18.30
N LEU A 351 -15.40 20.64 -16.99
CA LEU A 351 -14.14 20.54 -16.25
C LEU A 351 -13.62 19.11 -16.34
N GLY A 352 -12.32 18.98 -16.59
CA GLY A 352 -11.63 17.70 -16.57
C GLY A 352 -11.48 17.20 -15.13
N GLY A 353 -11.31 15.88 -14.97
CA GLY A 353 -11.13 15.30 -13.64
C GLY A 353 -9.91 15.86 -12.91
N ASP A 354 -8.83 16.18 -13.62
CA ASP A 354 -7.63 16.78 -13.02
C ASP A 354 -7.91 18.21 -12.51
N ASP A 355 -8.74 18.98 -13.24
CA ASP A 355 -9.16 20.32 -12.82
C ASP A 355 -9.95 20.24 -11.50
N CYS A 356 -10.82 19.24 -11.39
CA CYS A 356 -11.64 19.00 -10.20
C CYS A 356 -10.84 18.51 -8.99
N ARG A 357 -9.64 17.95 -9.16
CA ARG A 357 -8.83 17.38 -8.06
C ARG A 357 -7.62 18.23 -7.69
N GLU A 358 -7.39 19.34 -8.39
CA GLU A 358 -6.32 20.27 -8.04
C GLU A 358 -6.46 20.74 -6.59
N GLY A 359 -5.41 20.52 -5.78
CA GLY A 359 -5.40 20.91 -4.36
C GLY A 359 -6.26 20.06 -3.44
N LEU A 360 -6.81 18.94 -3.92
CA LEU A 360 -7.62 18.01 -3.12
C LEU A 360 -6.73 17.11 -2.26
N THR A 361 -7.05 17.02 -0.98
CA THR A 361 -6.64 15.89 -0.13
C THR A 361 -7.87 15.04 0.15
N ALA A 362 -7.80 13.73 -0.08
CA ALA A 362 -8.89 12.80 0.17
C ALA A 362 -8.39 11.49 0.77
N VAL A 363 -9.14 10.94 1.72
CA VAL A 363 -8.97 9.59 2.27
C VAL A 363 -10.23 8.80 1.96
N ILE A 364 -10.07 7.70 1.24
CA ILE A 364 -11.15 6.79 0.83
C ILE A 364 -10.93 5.46 1.54
N SER A 365 -11.84 5.07 2.43
CA SER A 365 -11.74 3.85 3.23
C SER A 365 -12.99 3.01 3.01
N LEU A 366 -12.81 1.79 2.51
CA LEU A 366 -13.90 0.84 2.31
C LEU A 366 -13.75 -0.34 3.26
N LYS A 367 -14.90 -0.85 3.74
CA LYS A 367 -15.01 -2.18 4.33
C LYS A 367 -15.79 -3.07 3.37
N VAL A 368 -15.14 -4.10 2.83
CA VAL A 368 -15.70 -5.02 1.83
C VAL A 368 -15.62 -6.44 2.40
N ALA A 369 -16.68 -7.22 2.29
CA ALA A 369 -16.72 -8.59 2.81
C ALA A 369 -15.77 -9.53 2.05
N GLU A 370 -15.81 -9.50 0.71
CA GLU A 370 -14.99 -10.34 -0.17
C GLU A 370 -14.17 -9.47 -1.16
N PRO A 371 -13.14 -8.75 -0.70
CA PRO A 371 -12.32 -7.95 -1.60
C PRO A 371 -11.46 -8.84 -2.48
N GLN A 372 -11.43 -8.50 -3.76
CA GLN A 372 -10.62 -9.11 -4.80
C GLN A 372 -9.53 -8.13 -5.19
N PHE A 373 -8.28 -8.46 -4.85
CA PHE A 373 -7.12 -7.64 -5.19
C PHE A 373 -6.41 -8.16 -6.44
N GLU A 374 -5.82 -7.25 -7.21
CA GLU A 374 -4.90 -7.61 -8.30
C GLU A 374 -3.56 -8.06 -7.68
N GLY A 375 -3.43 -9.37 -7.42
CA GLY A 375 -2.20 -9.98 -6.88
C GLY A 375 -2.07 -9.93 -5.35
N GLN A 376 -1.01 -10.57 -4.85
CA GLN A 376 -0.78 -10.77 -3.41
C GLN A 376 -0.43 -9.48 -2.65
N THR A 377 0.20 -8.52 -3.33
CA THR A 377 0.63 -7.24 -2.72
C THR A 377 -0.54 -6.30 -2.42
N LYS A 378 -1.76 -6.64 -2.87
CA LYS A 378 -3.01 -5.92 -2.59
C LYS A 378 -2.96 -4.43 -2.95
N THR A 379 -2.16 -4.06 -3.94
CA THR A 379 -1.97 -2.65 -4.34
C THR A 379 -3.18 -2.09 -5.07
N LYS A 380 -4.05 -2.94 -5.63
CA LYS A 380 -5.20 -2.51 -6.43
C LYS A 380 -6.46 -3.37 -6.22
N LEU A 381 -7.61 -2.71 -6.05
CA LEU A 381 -8.92 -3.38 -5.91
C LEU A 381 -9.55 -3.68 -7.29
N GLY A 382 -10.02 -4.92 -7.48
CA GLY A 382 -10.61 -5.44 -8.71
C GLY A 382 -12.13 -5.62 -8.71
N ASN A 383 -12.82 -5.55 -7.57
CA ASN A 383 -14.28 -5.70 -7.48
C ASN A 383 -15.03 -4.67 -8.37
N SER A 384 -15.60 -5.12 -9.49
CA SER A 384 -16.20 -4.23 -10.50
C SER A 384 -17.40 -3.43 -10.01
N GLU A 385 -18.19 -4.01 -9.11
CA GLU A 385 -19.40 -3.46 -8.49
C GLU A 385 -19.11 -2.29 -7.56
N ILE A 386 -17.94 -2.29 -6.91
CA ILE A 386 -17.53 -1.25 -5.96
C ILE A 386 -17.45 0.12 -6.62
N ARG A 387 -17.09 0.18 -7.91
CA ARG A 387 -17.07 1.46 -8.66
C ARG A 387 -18.42 2.15 -8.63
N GLY A 388 -19.50 1.41 -8.92
CA GLY A 388 -20.86 1.96 -8.96
C GLY A 388 -21.40 2.32 -7.58
N ILE A 389 -21.06 1.51 -6.56
CA ILE A 389 -21.43 1.78 -5.17
C ILE A 389 -20.83 3.11 -4.70
N VAL A 390 -19.51 3.28 -4.87
CA VAL A 390 -18.81 4.51 -4.47
C VAL A 390 -19.31 5.70 -5.29
N ASP A 391 -19.45 5.56 -6.62
CA ASP A 391 -19.90 6.65 -7.49
C ASP A 391 -21.26 7.23 -7.03
N ASN A 392 -22.24 6.36 -6.84
CA ASN A 392 -23.60 6.76 -6.46
C ASN A 392 -23.65 7.42 -5.07
N LEU A 393 -22.98 6.82 -4.08
CA LEU A 393 -23.02 7.28 -2.70
C LEU A 393 -22.30 8.63 -2.55
N VAL A 394 -21.11 8.76 -3.14
CA VAL A 394 -20.33 10.00 -3.10
C VAL A 394 -21.03 11.11 -3.89
N THR A 395 -21.60 10.82 -5.07
CA THR A 395 -22.34 11.82 -5.86
C THR A 395 -23.54 12.37 -5.07
N ALA A 396 -24.33 11.49 -4.44
CA ALA A 396 -25.51 11.89 -3.68
C ALA A 396 -25.16 12.83 -2.52
N GLN A 397 -24.20 12.43 -1.67
CA GLN A 397 -23.81 13.24 -0.50
C GLN A 397 -23.05 14.50 -0.89
N LEU A 398 -22.28 14.49 -1.97
CA LEU A 398 -21.65 15.72 -2.47
C LEU A 398 -22.67 16.75 -2.96
N ASN A 399 -23.69 16.29 -3.69
CA ASN A 399 -24.75 17.18 -4.14
C ASN A 399 -25.50 17.78 -2.95
N GLU A 400 -25.85 16.96 -1.96
CA GLU A 400 -26.44 17.44 -0.69
C GLU A 400 -25.54 18.47 0.00
N PHE A 401 -24.26 18.16 0.19
CA PHE A 401 -23.29 19.09 0.78
C PHE A 401 -23.22 20.42 0.01
N PHE A 402 -23.20 20.40 -1.33
CA PHE A 402 -23.13 21.62 -2.13
C PHE A 402 -24.40 22.48 -2.07
N GLU A 403 -25.57 21.86 -1.90
CA GLU A 403 -26.83 22.59 -1.66
C GLU A 403 -26.86 23.24 -0.27
N GLU A 404 -26.41 22.51 0.76
CA GLU A 404 -26.41 23.00 2.14
C GLU A 404 -25.30 24.02 2.42
N ASN A 405 -24.18 23.93 1.69
CA ASN A 405 -22.99 24.76 1.90
C ASN A 405 -22.61 25.57 0.64
N PRO A 406 -23.50 26.43 0.12
CA PRO A 406 -23.32 27.08 -1.18
C PRO A 406 -22.11 28.02 -1.23
N ALA A 407 -21.70 28.61 -0.10
CA ALA A 407 -20.52 29.45 -0.03
C ALA A 407 -19.23 28.65 -0.24
N GLU A 408 -19.13 27.46 0.35
CA GLU A 408 -17.96 26.58 0.20
C GLU A 408 -17.95 25.92 -1.18
N ALA A 409 -19.10 25.42 -1.64
CA ALA A 409 -19.26 24.83 -2.95
C ALA A 409 -18.83 25.79 -4.08
N LYS A 410 -19.21 27.07 -3.99
CA LYS A 410 -18.76 28.11 -4.93
C LYS A 410 -17.24 28.28 -4.95
N LYS A 411 -16.56 28.22 -3.80
CA LYS A 411 -15.09 28.32 -3.74
C LYS A 411 -14.43 27.12 -4.40
N ILE A 412 -14.93 25.90 -4.14
CA ILE A 412 -14.44 24.67 -4.75
C ILE A 412 -14.60 24.72 -6.28
N VAL A 413 -15.80 25.06 -6.77
CA VAL A 413 -16.04 25.22 -8.22
C VAL A 413 -15.14 26.30 -8.82
N ALA A 414 -14.99 27.45 -8.15
CA ALA A 414 -14.13 28.53 -8.64
C ALA A 414 -12.68 28.06 -8.80
N LYS A 415 -12.16 27.28 -7.84
CA LYS A 415 -10.82 26.68 -7.93
C LYS A 415 -10.71 25.75 -9.15
N ALA A 416 -11.65 24.83 -9.34
CA ALA A 416 -11.64 23.93 -10.49
C ALA A 416 -11.75 24.67 -11.85
N VAL A 417 -12.55 25.72 -11.93
CA VAL A 417 -12.63 26.59 -13.12
C VAL A 417 -11.31 27.31 -13.38
N MET A 418 -10.62 27.79 -12.34
CA MET A 418 -9.30 28.41 -12.48
C MET A 418 -8.25 27.40 -12.98
N ALA A 419 -8.25 26.17 -12.44
CA ALA A 419 -7.38 25.09 -12.89
C ALA A 419 -7.58 24.77 -14.38
N SER A 420 -8.84 24.63 -14.82
CA SER A 420 -9.20 24.40 -16.22
C SER A 420 -8.71 25.53 -17.14
N ARG A 421 -8.89 26.80 -16.73
CA ARG A 421 -8.40 27.97 -17.49
C ARG A 421 -6.87 27.97 -17.59
N ALA A 422 -6.18 27.66 -16.50
CA ALA A 422 -4.71 27.58 -16.48
C ALA A 422 -4.20 26.47 -17.43
N ARG A 423 -4.82 25.29 -17.39
CA ARG A 423 -4.53 24.17 -18.30
C ARG A 423 -4.76 24.53 -19.77
N ALA A 424 -5.89 25.17 -20.10
CA ALA A 424 -6.20 25.60 -21.46
C ALA A 424 -5.19 26.65 -21.97
N ALA A 425 -4.80 27.61 -21.12
CA ALA A 425 -3.79 28.61 -21.44
C ALA A 425 -2.42 27.95 -21.70
N ALA A 426 -1.99 27.02 -20.84
CA ALA A 426 -0.74 26.29 -21.00
C ALA A 426 -0.71 25.45 -22.29
N ARG A 427 -1.84 24.80 -22.63
CA ARG A 427 -1.98 24.06 -23.90
C ARG A 427 -1.84 24.99 -25.11
N LYS A 428 -2.55 26.12 -25.11
CA LYS A 428 -2.47 27.10 -26.21
C LYS A 428 -1.06 27.67 -26.38
N ALA A 429 -0.35 27.94 -25.29
CA ALA A 429 1.04 28.39 -25.33
C ALA A 429 1.98 27.34 -25.94
N ARG A 430 1.83 26.06 -25.56
CA ARG A 430 2.61 24.94 -26.15
C ARG A 430 2.31 24.72 -27.63
N ASP A 431 1.06 24.88 -28.05
CA ASP A 431 0.68 24.72 -29.46
C ASP A 431 1.21 25.87 -30.32
N LEU A 432 1.21 27.10 -29.79
CA LEU A 432 1.82 28.26 -30.44
C LEU A 432 3.33 28.08 -30.65
N THR A 433 4.08 27.63 -29.65
CA THR A 433 5.52 27.41 -29.78
C THR A 433 5.86 26.27 -30.74
N ARG A 434 5.08 25.17 -30.74
CA ARG A 434 5.24 24.09 -31.72
C ARG A 434 4.97 24.55 -33.15
N ARG A 435 3.93 25.36 -33.38
CA ARG A 435 3.62 25.91 -34.71
C ARG A 435 4.66 26.91 -35.19
N SER A 436 5.19 27.75 -34.30
CA SER A 436 6.29 28.68 -34.63
C SER A 436 7.56 27.96 -35.09
N ASN A 437 7.91 26.83 -34.46
CA ASN A 437 9.07 26.01 -34.88
C ASN A 437 8.85 25.31 -36.24
N LEU A 438 7.62 24.89 -36.56
CA LEU A 438 7.26 24.30 -37.86
C LEU A 438 7.28 25.32 -39.01
N LEU A 439 6.89 26.58 -38.74
CA LEU A 439 6.91 27.65 -39.73
C LEU A 439 8.34 28.15 -40.03
N GLN A 440 9.28 28.04 -39.08
CA GLN A 440 10.69 28.34 -39.33
C GLN A 440 11.40 27.30 -40.20
N SER A 441 10.92 26.05 -40.28
CA SER A 441 11.52 25.01 -41.14
C SER A 441 11.01 25.01 -42.58
N THR A 442 10.04 25.88 -42.94
CA THR A 442 9.38 25.90 -44.26
C THR A 442 9.52 27.20 -45.04
N SER A 443 10.22 28.22 -44.52
CA SER A 443 10.50 29.44 -45.28
C SER A 443 11.91 29.43 -45.89
N LEU A 444 12.02 29.02 -47.15
CA LEU A 444 13.13 29.42 -48.03
C LEU A 444 12.72 30.69 -48.81
N PRO A 445 13.62 31.68 -49.00
CA PRO A 445 13.26 32.98 -49.56
C PRO A 445 13.10 32.94 -51.09
N GLY A 446 12.22 33.80 -51.60
CA GLY A 446 12.20 34.24 -53.00
C GLY A 446 13.11 35.45 -53.21
#